data_AF-A0A4D6PPY2-F1
#
_entry.id   AF-A0A4D6PPY2-F1
#
_cell.length_a   1.000
_cell.length_b   1.000
_cell.length_c   1.000
_cell.angle_alpha   90.00
_cell.angle_beta   90.00
_cell.angle_gamma   90.00
#
_symmetry.space_group_name_H-M   'P 1'
#
loop_
_entity.id
_entity.type
_entity.pdbx_description
1 polymer ?
#
loop_
_entity_poly.entity_id
_entity_poly.type
_entity_poly.pdbx_seq_one_letter_code
_entity_poly.pdbx_strand_id
1 'polypeptide(L)'
;VVPSAGKLELIFTPPNGEPIRHVVNEYKGAGVALAMYNTDASIIDFAHSSFKFALERKYPLYLSTKNTILKKYDGRFKDIFQDIYDREYKTQFEAAGIWYEHRLIDDMVAYAMKSE
;
A
#
# COMPACT_ATOMS: atom_id res chain seq x y z
N VAL A 1 -7.94 -22.01 -4.83
CA VAL A 1 -7.61 -22.78 -6.06
C VAL A 1 -8.81 -22.73 -6.99
N VAL A 2 -8.58 -22.54 -8.28
CA VAL A 2 -9.59 -22.56 -9.35
C VAL A 2 -9.40 -23.87 -10.11
N PRO A 3 -10.37 -24.81 -10.12
CA PRO A 3 -10.13 -26.17 -10.58
C PRO A 3 -10.17 -26.35 -12.11
N SER A 4 -10.80 -25.45 -12.85
CA SER A 4 -11.04 -25.56 -14.29
C SER A 4 -11.22 -24.19 -14.94
N ALA A 5 -11.49 -24.18 -16.25
CA ALA A 5 -11.90 -22.98 -16.95
C ALA A 5 -13.18 -22.37 -16.33
N GLY A 6 -13.29 -21.04 -16.37
CA GLY A 6 -14.40 -20.31 -15.77
C GLY A 6 -14.11 -18.83 -15.57
N LYS A 7 -15.14 -18.06 -15.21
CA LYS A 7 -15.03 -16.63 -14.93
C LYS A 7 -14.88 -16.38 -13.43
N LEU A 8 -13.87 -15.62 -13.03
CA LEU A 8 -13.73 -15.13 -11.67
C LEU A 8 -14.14 -13.67 -11.59
N GLU A 9 -15.07 -13.37 -10.68
CA GLU A 9 -15.57 -12.02 -10.43
C GLU A 9 -15.37 -11.65 -8.96
N LEU A 10 -15.09 -10.36 -8.72
CA LEU A 10 -15.12 -9.75 -7.41
C LEU A 10 -16.35 -8.85 -7.33
N ILE A 11 -17.20 -9.09 -6.33
CA ILE A 11 -18.45 -8.36 -6.13
C ILE A 11 -18.42 -7.70 -4.76
N PHE A 12 -18.61 -6.38 -4.72
CA PHE A 12 -18.85 -5.61 -3.51
C PHE A 12 -20.32 -5.20 -3.46
N THR A 13 -21.02 -5.59 -2.40
CA THR A 13 -22.45 -5.29 -2.21
C THR A 13 -22.62 -4.24 -1.12
N PRO A 14 -22.95 -2.98 -1.47
CA PRO A 14 -23.22 -1.97 -0.46
C PRO A 14 -24.56 -2.24 0.23
N PRO A 15 -24.76 -1.77 1.48
CA PRO A 15 -26.04 -1.91 2.19
C PRO A 15 -27.18 -1.17 1.49
N ASN A 16 -26.86 -0.08 0.78
CA ASN A 16 -27.78 0.70 -0.03
C ASN A 16 -27.12 0.95 -1.40
N GLY A 17 -27.83 0.64 -2.49
CA GLY A 17 -27.36 0.85 -3.87
C GLY A 17 -26.97 -0.44 -4.60
N GLU A 18 -26.47 -0.26 -5.82
CA GLU A 18 -26.16 -1.38 -6.71
C GLU A 18 -24.82 -2.04 -6.38
N PRO A 19 -24.72 -3.38 -6.49
CA PRO A 19 -23.45 -4.09 -6.35
C PRO A 19 -22.40 -3.64 -7.37
N ILE A 20 -21.18 -3.42 -6.92
CA ILE A 20 -20.03 -3.19 -7.78
C ILE A 20 -19.46 -4.55 -8.20
N ARG A 21 -19.43 -4.83 -9.51
CA ARG A 21 -18.90 -6.08 -10.07
C ARG A 21 -17.69 -5.83 -10.96
N HIS A 22 -16.62 -6.55 -10.70
CA HIS A 22 -15.41 -6.54 -11.51
C HIS A 22 -15.03 -7.96 -11.93
N VAL A 23 -14.79 -8.15 -13.22
CA VAL A 23 -14.19 -9.39 -13.73
C VAL A 23 -12.70 -9.34 -13.39
N VAL A 24 -12.24 -10.30 -12.60
CA VAL A 24 -10.84 -10.41 -12.20
C VAL A 24 -10.05 -11.12 -13.29
N ASN A 25 -10.57 -12.24 -13.77
CA ASN A 25 -9.94 -13.03 -14.83
C ASN A 25 -10.92 -14.02 -15.48
N GLU A 26 -10.66 -14.38 -16.73
CA GLU A 26 -11.27 -15.52 -17.42
C GLU A 26 -10.25 -16.67 -17.50
N TYR A 27 -10.45 -17.69 -16.67
CA TYR A 27 -9.59 -18.86 -16.62
C TYR A 27 -9.88 -19.77 -17.82
N LYS A 28 -8.81 -20.16 -18.52
CA LYS A 28 -8.85 -21.19 -19.58
C LYS A 28 -8.58 -22.60 -19.06
N GLY A 29 -8.25 -22.74 -17.78
CA GLY A 29 -7.88 -23.99 -17.10
C GLY A 29 -7.65 -23.75 -15.61
N ALA A 30 -7.10 -24.74 -14.90
CA ALA A 30 -6.86 -24.63 -13.46
C ALA A 30 -5.90 -23.48 -13.10
N GLY A 31 -6.02 -22.93 -11.89
CA GLY A 31 -5.19 -21.84 -11.41
C GLY A 31 -5.40 -21.51 -9.93
N VAL A 32 -4.93 -20.34 -9.52
CA VAL A 32 -5.12 -19.81 -8.17
C VAL A 32 -5.54 -18.35 -8.22
N ALA A 33 -6.17 -17.88 -7.15
CA ALA A 33 -6.60 -16.51 -6.95
C ALA A 33 -6.38 -16.14 -5.48
N LEU A 34 -6.03 -14.88 -5.25
CA LEU A 34 -5.90 -14.28 -3.92
C LEU A 34 -6.68 -12.97 -3.92
N ALA A 35 -7.47 -12.76 -2.86
CA ALA A 35 -8.08 -11.46 -2.57
C ALA A 35 -7.41 -10.89 -1.32
N MET A 36 -7.09 -9.60 -1.36
CA MET A 36 -6.49 -8.86 -0.25
C MET A 36 -7.30 -7.59 -0.02
N TYR A 37 -7.42 -7.16 1.23
CA TYR A 37 -8.10 -5.95 1.62
C TYR A 37 -7.34 -5.29 2.76
N ASN A 38 -7.44 -3.96 2.83
CA ASN A 38 -7.06 -3.15 3.97
C ASN A 38 -8.09 -2.02 4.09
N THR A 39 -8.29 -1.52 5.31
CA THR A 39 -9.19 -0.39 5.55
C THR A 39 -8.39 0.90 5.68
N ASP A 40 -8.96 2.03 5.29
CA ASP A 40 -8.28 3.33 5.48
C ASP A 40 -7.88 3.55 6.95
N ALA A 41 -8.74 3.17 7.90
CA ALA A 41 -8.44 3.23 9.34
C ALA A 41 -7.17 2.44 9.70
N SER A 42 -7.07 1.18 9.24
CA SER A 42 -5.86 0.37 9.50
C SER A 42 -4.60 0.94 8.83
N ILE A 43 -4.74 1.60 7.67
CA ILE A 43 -3.60 2.23 6.97
C ILE A 43 -3.14 3.48 7.75
N ILE A 44 -4.08 4.29 8.22
CA ILE A 44 -3.81 5.48 9.04
C ILE A 44 -3.09 5.09 10.33
N ASP A 45 -3.62 4.11 11.07
CA ASP A 45 -3.02 3.62 12.31
C ASP A 45 -1.60 3.10 12.08
N PHE A 46 -1.41 2.36 10.98
CA PHE A 46 -0.09 1.88 10.59
C PHE A 46 0.87 3.03 10.28
N ALA A 47 0.43 4.05 9.54
CA ALA A 47 1.26 5.22 9.24
C ALA A 47 1.72 5.94 10.50
N HIS A 48 0.81 6.23 11.44
CA HIS A 48 1.17 6.84 12.72
C HIS A 48 2.16 5.99 13.50
N SER A 49 1.96 4.68 13.53
CA SER A 49 2.89 3.75 14.20
C SER A 49 4.28 3.81 13.56
N SER A 50 4.36 3.81 12.23
CA SER A 50 5.63 3.89 11.50
C SER A 50 6.37 5.21 11.74
N PHE A 51 5.67 6.35 11.66
CA PHE A 51 6.28 7.65 11.88
C PHE A 51 6.77 7.84 13.31
N LYS A 52 5.98 7.44 14.30
CA LYS A 52 6.39 7.51 15.72
C LYS A 52 7.63 6.66 15.98
N PHE A 53 7.67 5.45 15.46
CA PHE A 53 8.81 4.55 15.60
C PHE A 53 10.08 5.13 14.94
N ALA A 54 9.96 5.70 13.75
CA ALA A 54 11.06 6.34 13.04
C ALA A 54 11.63 7.54 13.82
N LEU A 55 10.76 8.39 14.39
CA LEU A 55 11.16 9.51 15.24
C LEU A 55 11.87 9.04 16.52
N GLU A 56 11.33 8.03 17.20
CA GLU A 56 11.93 7.47 18.41
C GLU A 56 13.34 6.93 18.14
N ARG A 57 13.52 6.25 17.01
CA ARG A 57 14.81 5.72 16.57
C ARG A 57 15.73 6.75 15.91
N LYS A 58 15.22 7.94 15.61
CA LYS A 58 15.89 8.97 14.81
C LYS A 58 16.41 8.43 13.47
N TYR A 59 15.59 7.63 12.78
CA TYR A 59 15.92 7.08 11.47
C TYR A 59 14.99 7.61 10.38
N PRO A 60 15.51 7.87 9.16
CA PRO A 60 14.66 8.14 8.01
C PRO A 60 13.66 7.00 7.77
N LEU A 61 12.46 7.35 7.30
CA LEU A 61 11.41 6.40 6.98
C LEU A 61 11.21 6.33 5.47
N TYR A 62 11.24 5.11 4.92
CA TYR A 62 10.92 4.86 3.52
C TYR A 62 9.67 4.00 3.41
N LEU A 63 8.63 4.52 2.75
CA LEU A 63 7.51 3.69 2.31
C LEU A 63 7.80 3.21 0.89
N SER A 64 7.98 1.89 0.73
CA SER A 64 8.19 1.29 -0.59
C SER A 64 6.95 0.53 -1.07
N THR A 65 6.57 0.74 -2.34
CA THR A 65 5.36 0.12 -2.91
C THR A 65 5.56 -0.35 -4.36
N LYS A 66 4.59 -1.10 -4.89
CA LYS A 66 4.42 -1.45 -6.31
C LYS A 66 3.32 -0.60 -6.97
N ASN A 67 3.13 0.66 -6.60
CA ASN A 67 2.02 1.49 -7.09
C ASN A 67 2.01 1.77 -8.61
N THR A 68 3.07 1.44 -9.36
CA THR A 68 3.03 1.43 -10.84
C THR A 68 2.15 0.30 -11.39
N ILE A 69 2.14 -0.85 -10.70
CA ILE A 69 1.35 -2.05 -11.04
C ILE A 69 0.06 -2.09 -10.23
N LEU A 70 0.14 -1.86 -8.91
CA LEU A 70 -0.99 -1.84 -7.99
C LEU A 70 -1.52 -0.41 -7.77
N LYS A 71 -1.84 0.28 -8.87
CA LYS A 71 -2.17 1.71 -8.88
C LYS A 71 -3.19 2.14 -7.83
N LYS A 72 -4.26 1.37 -7.66
CA LYS A 72 -5.33 1.70 -6.70
C LYS A 72 -4.98 1.31 -5.27
N TYR A 73 -4.50 0.08 -5.07
CA TYR A 73 -4.26 -0.45 -3.72
C TYR A 73 -3.06 0.22 -3.04
N ASP A 74 -1.89 0.16 -3.68
CA ASP A 74 -0.67 0.79 -3.16
C ASP A 74 -0.72 2.31 -3.29
N GLY A 75 -1.46 2.83 -4.28
CA GLY A 75 -1.75 4.26 -4.38
C GLY A 75 -2.45 4.78 -3.14
N ARG A 76 -3.44 4.05 -2.61
CA ARG A 76 -4.16 4.44 -1.40
C ARG A 76 -3.24 4.50 -0.17
N PHE A 77 -2.33 3.53 -0.02
CA PHE A 77 -1.28 3.56 1.00
C PHE A 77 -0.40 4.79 0.88
N LYS A 78 0.15 5.03 -0.32
CA LYS A 78 1.03 6.17 -0.60
C LYS A 78 0.35 7.49 -0.24
N ASP A 79 -0.88 7.68 -0.71
CA ASP A 79 -1.60 8.94 -0.54
C ASP A 79 -1.92 9.21 0.94
N ILE A 80 -2.35 8.19 1.70
CA ILE A 80 -2.62 8.31 3.14
C ILE A 80 -1.34 8.61 3.92
N PHE A 81 -0.25 7.88 3.67
CA PHE A 81 1.02 8.14 4.35
C PHE A 81 1.56 9.54 4.08
N GLN A 82 1.46 9.99 2.82
CA GLN A 82 1.92 11.32 2.44
C GLN A 82 1.09 12.43 3.13
N ASP A 83 -0.24 12.32 3.12
CA ASP A 83 -1.13 13.28 3.79
C ASP A 83 -0.83 13.40 5.29
N ILE A 84 -0.68 12.25 5.98
CA ILE A 84 -0.34 12.23 7.41
C ILE A 84 1.04 12.83 7.66
N TYR A 85 2.03 12.50 6.84
CA TYR A 85 3.37 13.08 6.98
C TYR A 85 3.34 14.61 6.88
N ASP A 86 2.75 15.12 5.80
CA ASP A 86 2.72 16.56 5.52
C ASP A 86 1.93 17.34 6.58
N ARG A 87 0.82 16.78 7.07
CA ARG A 87 -0.04 17.45 8.05
C ARG A 87 0.52 17.40 9.47
N GLU A 88 1.17 16.31 9.88
CA GLU A 88 1.38 16.02 11.31
C GLU A 88 2.84 15.77 11.70
N TYR A 89 3.68 15.26 10.78
CA TYR A 89 5.01 14.76 11.15
C TYR A 89 6.17 15.50 10.50
N LYS A 90 5.95 16.21 9.39
CA LYS A 90 7.01 16.87 8.64
C LYS A 90 7.91 17.77 9.49
N THR A 91 7.32 18.64 10.30
CA THR A 91 8.07 19.55 11.18
C THR A 91 8.88 18.81 12.25
N GLN A 92 8.37 17.68 12.76
CA GLN A 92 9.06 16.85 13.75
C GLN A 92 10.25 16.11 13.13
N PHE A 93 10.08 15.59 11.91
CA PHE A 93 11.14 14.94 11.13
C PHE A 93 12.25 15.94 10.79
N GLU A 94 11.89 17.13 10.29
CA GLU A 94 12.82 18.22 9.99
C GLU A 94 13.61 18.64 11.25
N ALA A 95 12.95 18.78 12.41
CA ALA A 95 13.60 19.11 13.67
C ALA A 95 14.58 18.01 14.15
N ALA A 96 14.29 16.74 13.83
CA ALA A 96 15.16 15.61 14.13
C ALA A 96 16.26 15.38 13.08
N GLY A 97 16.26 16.14 11.96
CA GLY A 97 17.21 15.97 10.86
C GLY A 97 17.03 14.68 10.06
N ILE A 98 15.82 14.12 10.07
CA ILE A 98 15.45 12.89 9.33
C ILE A 98 14.32 13.22 8.33
N TRP A 99 14.03 12.30 7.41
CA TRP A 99 13.02 12.50 6.37
C TRP A 99 12.12 11.29 6.19
N TYR A 100 10.97 11.53 5.57
CA TYR A 100 10.11 10.51 4.99
C TYR A 100 10.19 10.59 3.46
N GLU A 101 10.26 9.44 2.81
CA GLU A 101 10.22 9.36 1.35
C GLU A 101 9.43 8.13 0.89
N HIS A 102 8.59 8.32 -0.12
CA HIS A 102 8.00 7.21 -0.88
C HIS A 102 8.93 6.80 -2.02
N ARG A 103 9.14 5.49 -2.18
CA ARG A 103 9.90 4.91 -3.31
C ARG A 103 9.19 3.71 -3.93
N LEU A 104 9.54 3.41 -5.18
CA LEU A 104 9.18 2.11 -5.74
C LEU A 104 10.04 1.02 -5.10
N ILE A 105 9.47 -0.18 -4.95
CA ILE A 105 10.15 -1.28 -4.26
C ILE A 105 11.41 -1.76 -5.00
N ASP A 106 11.42 -1.70 -6.33
CA ASP A 106 12.60 -2.00 -7.15
C ASP A 106 13.72 -0.99 -6.94
N ASP A 107 13.38 0.31 -6.88
CA ASP A 107 14.34 1.36 -6.53
C ASP A 107 14.90 1.17 -5.11
N MET A 108 14.04 0.75 -4.16
CA MET A 108 14.47 0.52 -2.78
C MET A 108 15.40 -0.69 -2.65
N VAL A 109 15.14 -1.78 -3.38
CA VAL A 109 16.03 -2.95 -3.44
C VAL A 109 17.37 -2.57 -4.07
N ALA A 110 17.35 -1.83 -5.18
CA ALA A 110 18.58 -1.36 -5.82
C ALA A 110 19.39 -0.42 -4.91
N TYR A 111 18.71 0.43 -4.13
CA TYR A 111 19.36 1.27 -3.12
C TYR A 111 20.03 0.42 -2.03
N ALA A 112 19.31 -0.55 -1.45
CA ALA A 112 19.81 -1.42 -0.40
C ALA A 112 21.03 -2.26 -0.84
N MET A 113 21.07 -2.70 -2.11
CA MET A 113 22.21 -3.44 -2.66
C MET A 113 23.45 -2.59 -2.93
N LYS A 114 23.29 -1.26 -3.09
CA LYS A 114 24.39 -0.33 -3.37
C LYS A 114 24.92 0.37 -2.13
N SER A 115 24.15 0.37 -1.05
CA SER A 115 24.55 0.88 0.26
C SER A 115 25.41 -0.17 0.98
N GLU A 116 26.68 -0.27 0.55
CA GLU A 116 27.79 -0.82 1.34
C GLU A 116 28.75 0.32 1.73
#